data_AF-A0A7J3M7Y9-F1
#
_entry.id   AF-A0A7J3M7Y9-F1
#
_cell.length_a   1.000
_cell.length_b   1.000
_cell.length_c   1.000
_cell.angle_alpha   90.00
_cell.angle_beta   90.00
_cell.angle_gamma   90.00
#
_symmetry.space_group_name_H-M   'P 1'
#
loop_
_entity.id
_entity.type
_entity.pdbx_description
1 polymer ?
#
loop_
_entity_poly.entity_id
_entity_poly.type
_entity_poly.pdbx_seq_one_letter_code
_entity_poly.pdbx_strand_id
1 'polypeptide(L)'
;LLISKIFGITFGIKLMERGEERAKIIYEKISKQIPEASRIIEDEDSHEKELIGLIDEEKLRYVSSIVLGLNDALVELTGALAGFTLAFQEARLVAMTGLITGIAGALSMATSEYLSTKSEGDSRSPLKAAAYTGITYICAILFLILPYIFLAEIYACIILTLINAVILIFLFTFYVSIAKDLPFKRRFLEMITVSLGIACLTFFIGFLVKIFLNIEM
;
A
#
# COMPACT_ATOMS: atom_id res chain seq x y z
N LEU A 1 4.22 20.05 -9.86
CA LEU A 1 4.12 20.89 -8.64
C LEU A 1 3.12 20.36 -7.60
N LEU A 2 1.82 20.16 -7.92
CA LEU A 2 0.84 19.67 -6.93
C LEU A 2 1.19 18.27 -6.38
N ILE A 3 1.57 17.35 -7.27
CA ILE A 3 1.97 15.97 -6.92
C ILE A 3 3.19 15.97 -5.99
N SER A 4 4.21 16.77 -6.30
CA SER A 4 5.43 16.90 -5.49
C SER A 4 5.13 17.44 -4.08
N LYS A 5 4.15 18.32 -3.93
CA LYS A 5 3.75 18.87 -2.63
C LYS A 5 3.05 17.83 -1.75
N ILE A 6 2.27 16.94 -2.35
CA ILE A 6 1.52 15.90 -1.63
C ILE A 6 2.43 14.71 -1.31
N PHE A 7 3.13 14.18 -2.32
CA PHE A 7 3.85 12.90 -2.24
C PHE A 7 5.34 13.02 -1.93
N GLY A 8 5.91 14.23 -2.01
CA GLY A 8 7.36 14.48 -1.90
C GLY A 8 7.95 14.92 -3.24
N ILE A 9 8.98 15.74 -3.18
CA ILE A 9 9.77 16.21 -4.33
C ILE A 9 10.46 15.02 -4.99
N THR A 10 11.03 14.09 -4.22
CA THR A 10 11.67 12.89 -4.79
C THR A 10 10.67 12.06 -5.59
N PHE A 11 9.44 11.87 -5.07
CA PHE A 11 8.39 11.18 -5.81
C PHE A 11 8.03 11.90 -7.11
N GLY A 12 7.91 13.23 -7.06
CA GLY A 12 7.59 14.04 -8.22
C GLY A 12 8.64 13.96 -9.31
N ILE A 13 9.93 13.99 -8.94
CA ILE A 13 11.06 13.85 -9.87
C ILE A 13 11.05 12.45 -10.49
N LYS A 14 11.02 11.38 -9.69
CA LYS A 14 10.94 10.01 -10.21
C LYS A 14 9.74 9.76 -11.12
N LEU A 15 8.61 10.40 -10.84
CA LEU A 15 7.43 10.32 -11.70
C LEU A 15 7.67 10.99 -13.07
N MET A 16 8.41 12.11 -13.09
CA MET A 16 8.80 12.79 -14.32
C MET A 16 9.79 11.94 -15.13
N GLU A 17 10.82 11.39 -14.47
CA GLU A 17 11.81 10.50 -15.10
C GLU A 17 11.17 9.31 -15.81
N ARG A 18 10.17 8.68 -15.18
CA ARG A 18 9.40 7.60 -15.83
C ARG A 18 8.66 8.05 -17.09
N GLY A 19 8.31 9.33 -17.19
CA GLY A 19 7.74 9.91 -18.40
C GLY A 19 8.76 10.05 -19.54
N GLU A 20 10.05 10.16 -19.20
CA GLU A 20 11.17 10.33 -20.14
C GLU A 20 11.67 9.02 -20.73
N GLU A 21 11.14 7.88 -20.28
CA GLU A 21 11.44 6.55 -20.81
C GLU A 21 11.21 6.47 -22.34
N ARG A 22 10.23 7.23 -22.88
CA ARG A 22 10.03 7.38 -24.33
C ARG A 22 11.12 8.21 -25.01
N ALA A 23 11.67 9.21 -24.35
CA ALA A 23 12.78 10.01 -24.85
C ALA A 23 14.06 9.17 -24.92
N LYS A 24 14.34 8.33 -23.92
CA LYS A 24 15.44 7.33 -23.98
C LYS A 24 15.35 6.42 -25.20
N ILE A 25 14.18 5.90 -25.53
CA ILE A 25 13.98 5.08 -26.74
C ILE A 25 14.29 5.85 -28.03
N ILE A 26 14.02 7.17 -28.07
CA ILE A 26 14.34 8.02 -29.22
C ILE A 26 15.85 8.25 -29.30
N TYR A 27 16.49 8.56 -28.18
CA TYR A 27 17.95 8.75 -28.13
C TYR A 27 18.72 7.47 -28.46
N GLU A 28 18.24 6.29 -28.05
CA GLU A 28 18.80 4.99 -28.45
C GLU A 28 18.68 4.72 -29.96
N LYS A 29 17.64 5.24 -30.62
CA LYS A 29 17.54 5.15 -32.08
C LYS A 29 18.49 6.11 -32.78
N ILE A 30 18.68 7.31 -32.23
CA ILE A 30 19.61 8.32 -32.74
C ILE A 30 21.06 7.87 -32.54
N SER A 31 21.37 7.18 -31.43
CA SER A 31 22.74 6.71 -31.14
C SER A 31 23.27 5.70 -32.17
N LYS A 32 22.38 5.03 -32.90
CA LYS A 32 22.76 4.17 -34.05
C LYS A 32 23.36 4.95 -35.22
N GLN A 33 23.06 6.25 -35.33
CA GLN A 33 23.55 7.13 -36.39
C GLN A 33 24.60 8.12 -35.87
N ILE A 34 24.48 8.53 -34.60
CA ILE A 34 25.37 9.49 -33.93
C ILE A 34 25.87 8.84 -32.63
N PRO A 35 27.03 8.16 -32.64
CA PRO A 35 27.56 7.45 -31.49
C PRO A 35 27.71 8.32 -30.23
N GLU A 36 27.96 9.63 -30.41
CA GLU A 36 28.06 10.60 -29.33
C GLU A 36 26.78 10.73 -28.50
N ALA A 37 25.60 10.46 -29.09
CA ALA A 37 24.34 10.48 -28.37
C ALA A 37 24.28 9.40 -27.28
N SER A 38 25.03 8.30 -27.41
CA SER A 38 25.09 7.26 -26.37
C SER A 38 25.72 7.77 -25.08
N ARG A 39 26.73 8.64 -25.17
CA ARG A 39 27.38 9.24 -23.99
C ARG A 39 26.43 10.20 -23.26
N ILE A 40 25.63 10.95 -24.01
CA ILE A 40 24.65 11.88 -23.43
C ILE A 40 23.60 11.10 -22.61
N ILE A 41 23.15 9.93 -23.08
CA ILE A 41 22.19 9.08 -22.35
C ILE A 41 22.79 8.58 -21.03
N GLU A 42 24.05 8.13 -21.04
CA GLU A 42 24.74 7.65 -19.84
C GLU A 42 24.99 8.78 -18.83
N ASP A 43 25.42 9.95 -19.30
CA ASP A 43 25.65 11.13 -18.45
C ASP A 43 24.35 11.63 -17.81
N GLU A 44 23.23 11.66 -18.57
CA GLU A 44 21.89 11.99 -18.06
C GLU A 44 21.47 11.05 -16.92
N ASP A 45 21.56 9.74 -17.16
CA ASP A 45 21.16 8.72 -16.17
C ASP A 45 22.01 8.78 -14.89
N SER A 46 23.29 9.17 -15.01
CA SER A 46 24.17 9.39 -13.86
C SER A 46 23.82 10.67 -13.11
N HIS A 47 23.61 11.79 -13.82
CA HIS A 47 23.27 13.07 -13.21
C HIS A 47 21.92 13.03 -12.48
N GLU A 48 20.90 12.37 -13.05
CA GLU A 48 19.59 12.18 -12.41
C GLU A 48 19.70 11.45 -11.06
N LYS A 49 20.45 10.34 -11.04
CA LYS A 49 20.69 9.56 -9.80
C LYS A 49 21.41 10.39 -8.74
N GLU A 50 22.38 11.20 -9.15
CA GLU A 50 23.10 12.09 -8.24
C GLU A 50 22.17 13.18 -7.68
N LEU A 51 21.37 13.83 -8.54
CA LEU A 51 20.39 14.85 -8.14
C LEU A 51 19.35 14.30 -7.16
N ILE A 52 18.78 13.11 -7.41
CA ILE A 52 17.86 12.46 -6.48
C ILE A 52 18.57 12.12 -5.16
N GLY A 53 19.81 11.63 -5.23
CA GLY A 53 20.60 11.25 -4.06
C GLY A 53 20.91 12.42 -3.12
N LEU A 54 20.95 13.64 -3.64
CA LEU A 54 21.13 14.87 -2.86
C LEU A 54 19.86 15.33 -2.13
N ILE A 55 18.69 14.79 -2.48
CA ILE A 55 17.42 15.16 -1.87
C ILE A 55 17.17 14.30 -0.63
N ASP A 56 17.47 14.83 0.56
CA ASP A 56 17.10 14.21 1.84
C ASP A 56 15.64 14.50 2.18
N GLU A 57 14.76 13.57 1.81
CA GLU A 57 13.35 13.62 2.16
C GLU A 57 12.98 12.67 3.29
N GLU A 58 12.46 13.25 4.36
CA GLU A 58 11.95 12.48 5.50
C GLU A 58 10.90 11.44 5.07
N LYS A 59 9.95 11.83 4.20
CA LYS A 59 8.92 10.90 3.69
C LYS A 59 9.54 9.70 2.98
N LEU A 60 10.57 9.93 2.15
CA LEU A 60 11.27 8.88 1.42
C LEU A 60 11.92 7.87 2.37
N ARG A 61 12.54 8.38 3.44
CA ARG A 61 13.19 7.54 4.47
C ARG A 61 12.21 6.61 5.19
N TYR A 62 10.95 7.00 5.34
CA TYR A 62 9.91 6.20 5.99
C TYR A 62 8.94 5.50 5.03
N VAL A 63 9.18 5.51 3.72
CA VAL A 63 8.34 4.78 2.74
C VAL A 63 8.22 3.31 3.11
N SER A 64 9.29 2.67 3.58
CA SER A 64 9.22 1.26 4.00
C SER A 64 8.21 1.02 5.12
N SER A 65 8.17 1.89 6.14
CA SER A 65 7.23 1.81 7.27
C SER A 65 5.78 2.06 6.81
N ILE A 66 5.56 3.03 5.92
CA ILE A 66 4.25 3.29 5.29
C ILE A 66 3.78 2.05 4.53
N VAL A 67 4.65 1.48 3.69
CA VAL A 67 4.33 0.31 2.87
C VAL A 67 4.03 -0.93 3.71
N LEU A 68 4.78 -1.13 4.79
CA LEU A 68 4.55 -2.22 5.72
C LEU A 68 3.15 -2.13 6.35
N GLY A 69 2.83 -0.99 6.97
CA GLY A 69 1.54 -0.80 7.66
C GLY A 69 0.36 -0.92 6.71
N LEU A 70 0.51 -0.44 5.48
CA LEU A 70 -0.55 -0.53 4.50
C LEU A 70 -0.78 -1.94 3.93
N ASN A 71 0.29 -2.62 3.54
CA ASN A 71 0.18 -3.95 2.94
C ASN A 71 -0.45 -4.93 3.93
N ASP A 72 -0.08 -4.81 5.19
CA ASP A 72 -0.64 -5.63 6.27
C ASP A 72 -2.12 -5.31 6.50
N ALA A 73 -2.47 -4.03 6.65
CA ALA A 73 -3.87 -3.60 6.77
C ALA A 73 -4.74 -4.11 5.62
N LEU A 74 -4.25 -4.01 4.39
CA LEU A 74 -4.96 -4.46 3.19
C LEU A 74 -5.26 -5.95 3.24
N VAL A 75 -4.27 -6.76 3.56
CA VAL A 75 -4.41 -8.23 3.58
C VAL A 75 -5.26 -8.66 4.76
N GLU A 76 -4.93 -8.19 5.97
CA GLU A 76 -5.58 -8.57 7.22
C GLU A 76 -7.05 -8.12 7.24
N LEU A 77 -7.34 -6.84 7.00
CA LEU A 77 -8.72 -6.34 7.11
C LEU A 77 -9.60 -6.76 5.94
N THR A 78 -9.09 -6.89 4.72
CA THR A 78 -9.93 -7.43 3.63
C THR A 78 -10.36 -8.85 3.96
N GLY A 79 -9.45 -9.65 4.53
CA GLY A 79 -9.75 -10.99 5.01
C GLY A 79 -10.74 -11.02 6.16
N ALA A 80 -10.49 -10.23 7.20
CA ALA A 80 -11.34 -10.17 8.39
C ALA A 80 -12.75 -9.68 8.05
N LEU A 81 -12.88 -8.58 7.29
CA LEU A 81 -14.17 -8.03 6.89
C LEU A 81 -14.97 -9.00 6.01
N ALA A 82 -14.33 -9.73 5.10
CA ALA A 82 -15.00 -10.77 4.32
C ALA A 82 -15.57 -11.88 5.21
N GLY A 83 -14.78 -12.37 6.19
CA GLY A 83 -15.22 -13.36 7.16
C GLY A 83 -16.34 -12.86 8.07
N PHE A 84 -16.21 -11.65 8.63
CA PHE A 84 -17.21 -11.03 9.51
C PHE A 84 -18.53 -10.79 8.78
N THR A 85 -18.47 -10.34 7.52
CA THR A 85 -19.65 -10.12 6.69
C THR A 85 -20.48 -11.39 6.59
N LEU A 86 -19.83 -12.53 6.33
CA LEU A 86 -20.52 -13.80 6.25
C LEU A 86 -21.05 -14.26 7.61
N ALA A 87 -20.23 -14.13 8.65
CA ALA A 87 -20.54 -14.62 9.99
C ALA A 87 -21.70 -13.85 10.64
N PHE A 88 -21.68 -12.52 10.57
CA PHE A 88 -22.59 -11.66 11.33
C PHE A 88 -23.85 -11.26 10.57
N GLN A 89 -23.82 -11.17 9.24
CA GLN A 89 -24.95 -10.70 8.43
C GLN A 89 -25.54 -9.32 8.82
N GLU A 90 -24.85 -8.56 9.69
CA GLU A 90 -25.24 -7.21 10.10
C GLU A 90 -24.08 -6.22 9.91
N ALA A 91 -24.29 -5.19 9.09
CA ALA A 91 -23.24 -4.22 8.73
C ALA A 91 -22.65 -3.48 9.95
N ARG A 92 -23.47 -3.17 10.96
CA ARG A 92 -23.02 -2.45 12.16
C ARG A 92 -22.09 -3.29 13.03
N LEU A 93 -22.39 -4.58 13.20
CA LEU A 93 -21.51 -5.51 13.91
C LEU A 93 -20.18 -5.65 13.17
N VAL A 94 -20.22 -5.78 11.84
CA VAL A 94 -18.99 -5.85 11.02
C VAL A 94 -18.16 -4.57 11.15
N ALA A 95 -18.77 -3.38 11.12
CA ALA A 95 -18.07 -2.12 11.32
C ALA A 95 -17.44 -2.03 12.71
N MET A 96 -18.18 -2.39 13.76
CA MET A 96 -17.70 -2.35 15.14
C MET A 96 -16.53 -3.31 15.35
N THR A 97 -16.68 -4.58 14.97
CA THR A 97 -15.61 -5.58 15.10
C THR A 97 -14.42 -5.22 14.23
N GLY A 98 -14.64 -4.78 12.99
CA GLY A 98 -13.58 -4.36 12.08
C GLY A 98 -12.78 -3.17 12.61
N LEU A 99 -13.42 -2.19 13.24
CA LEU A 99 -12.74 -1.04 13.86
C LEU A 99 -11.92 -1.47 15.07
N ILE A 100 -12.47 -2.30 15.96
CA ILE A 100 -11.76 -2.77 17.15
C ILE A 100 -10.55 -3.62 16.75
N THR A 101 -10.75 -4.61 15.89
CA THR A 101 -9.68 -5.49 15.39
C THR A 101 -8.64 -4.68 14.61
N GLY A 102 -9.07 -3.79 13.72
CA GLY A 102 -8.16 -2.96 12.95
C GLY A 102 -7.32 -2.03 13.82
N ILE A 103 -7.92 -1.30 14.76
CA ILE A 103 -7.17 -0.39 15.65
C ILE A 103 -6.18 -1.19 16.51
N ALA A 104 -6.58 -2.36 17.03
CA ALA A 104 -5.68 -3.24 17.77
C ALA A 104 -4.50 -3.71 16.89
N GLY A 105 -4.77 -4.12 15.65
CA GLY A 105 -3.76 -4.48 14.66
C GLY A 105 -2.81 -3.33 14.35
N ALA A 106 -3.33 -2.13 14.10
CA ALA A 106 -2.53 -0.93 13.82
C ALA A 106 -1.59 -0.57 14.98
N LEU A 107 -2.07 -0.65 16.23
CA LEU A 107 -1.24 -0.43 17.41
C LEU A 107 -0.16 -1.52 17.57
N SER A 108 -0.50 -2.78 17.27
CA SER A 108 0.44 -3.89 17.29
C SER A 108 1.54 -3.72 16.24
N MET A 109 1.18 -3.37 15.01
CA MET A 109 2.10 -3.09 13.91
C MET A 109 2.99 -1.88 14.20
N ALA A 110 2.43 -0.79 14.74
CA ALA A 110 3.20 0.38 15.15
C ALA A 110 4.22 0.03 16.25
N THR A 111 3.82 -0.78 17.24
CA THR A 111 4.71 -1.24 18.31
C THR A 111 5.81 -2.15 17.76
N SER A 112 5.46 -3.06 16.84
CA SER A 112 6.43 -3.94 16.17
C SER A 112 7.46 -3.14 15.38
N GLU A 113 7.03 -2.16 14.59
CA GLU A 113 7.96 -1.29 13.84
C GLU A 113 8.85 -0.45 14.77
N TYR A 114 8.31 0.06 15.89
CA TYR A 114 9.10 0.76 16.91
C TYR A 114 10.23 -0.12 17.44
N LEU A 115 9.89 -1.34 17.86
CA LEU A 115 10.84 -2.28 18.45
C LEU A 115 11.88 -2.72 17.43
N SER A 116 11.48 -3.06 16.21
CA SER A 116 12.39 -3.45 15.13
C SER A 116 13.36 -2.32 14.79
N THR A 117 12.86 -1.10 14.58
CA THR A 117 13.72 0.06 14.24
C THR A 117 14.71 0.38 15.38
N LYS A 118 14.26 0.25 16.64
CA LYS A 118 15.13 0.47 17.81
C LYS A 118 16.20 -0.60 17.96
N SER A 119 15.87 -1.85 17.70
CA SER A 119 16.79 -2.99 17.84
C SER A 119 17.80 -3.08 16.69
N GLU A 120 17.41 -2.69 15.47
CA GLU A 120 18.30 -2.70 14.30
C GLU A 120 19.36 -1.58 14.34
N GLY A 121 19.24 -0.62 15.26
CA GLY A 121 20.16 0.52 15.33
C GLY A 121 20.10 1.40 14.09
N ASP A 122 18.96 1.40 13.40
CA ASP A 122 18.76 2.16 12.18
C ASP A 122 18.91 3.67 12.44
N SER A 123 19.44 4.39 11.46
CA SER A 123 19.45 5.86 11.41
C SER A 123 18.06 6.50 11.51
N ARG A 124 17.00 5.74 11.23
CA ARG A 124 15.60 6.14 11.36
C ARG A 124 15.20 6.29 12.83
N SER A 125 14.52 7.40 13.17
CA SER A 125 13.84 7.54 14.46
C SER A 125 12.76 6.45 14.65
N PRO A 126 12.83 5.61 15.70
CA PRO A 126 11.87 4.53 15.94
C PRO A 126 10.44 5.03 16.15
N LEU A 127 10.27 6.14 16.87
CA LEU A 127 8.95 6.72 17.14
C LEU A 127 8.27 7.20 15.84
N LYS A 128 9.06 7.79 14.93
CA LYS A 128 8.54 8.23 13.63
C LYS A 128 8.17 7.04 12.75
N ALA A 129 9.02 6.01 12.69
CA ALA A 129 8.72 4.79 11.92
C ALA A 129 7.39 4.17 12.37
N ALA A 130 7.22 3.99 13.68
CA ALA A 130 5.99 3.51 14.30
C ALA A 130 4.76 4.37 13.97
N ALA A 131 4.91 5.70 14.04
CA ALA A 131 3.82 6.63 13.72
C ALA A 131 3.41 6.53 12.24
N TYR A 132 4.38 6.48 11.31
CA TYR A 132 4.09 6.31 9.89
C TYR A 132 3.37 4.99 9.60
N THR A 133 3.81 3.89 10.21
CA THR A 133 3.15 2.58 10.08
C THR A 133 1.72 2.63 10.63
N GLY A 134 1.55 3.07 11.89
CA GLY A 134 0.25 3.08 12.57
C GLY A 134 -0.77 4.00 11.91
N ILE A 135 -0.39 5.22 11.53
CA ILE A 135 -1.30 6.17 10.85
C ILE A 135 -1.72 5.61 9.49
N THR A 136 -0.77 5.09 8.72
CA THR A 136 -1.07 4.51 7.40
C THR A 136 -2.03 3.33 7.53
N TYR A 137 -1.81 2.47 8.51
CA TYR A 137 -2.70 1.35 8.83
C TYR A 137 -4.10 1.87 9.18
N ILE A 138 -4.24 2.80 10.12
CA ILE A 138 -5.55 3.38 10.52
C ILE A 138 -6.27 4.00 9.32
N CYS A 139 -5.58 4.76 8.47
CA CYS A 139 -6.17 5.33 7.26
C CYS A 139 -6.72 4.26 6.33
N ALA A 140 -5.99 3.15 6.12
CA ALA A 140 -6.47 2.02 5.32
C ALA A 140 -7.72 1.38 5.94
N ILE A 141 -7.73 1.15 7.25
CA ILE A 141 -8.90 0.62 7.97
C ILE A 141 -10.13 1.47 7.74
N LEU A 142 -10.02 2.77 8.00
CA LEU A 142 -11.14 3.70 7.87
C LEU A 142 -11.69 3.73 6.45
N PHE A 143 -10.81 3.65 5.45
CA PHE A 143 -11.21 3.59 4.04
C PHE A 143 -11.93 2.29 3.67
N LEU A 144 -11.46 1.15 4.17
CA LEU A 144 -12.05 -0.17 3.90
C LEU A 144 -13.38 -0.38 4.61
N ILE A 145 -13.52 0.15 5.83
CA ILE A 145 -14.73 0.01 6.66
C ILE A 145 -15.83 1.00 6.26
N LEU A 146 -15.48 2.08 5.54
CA LEU A 146 -16.40 3.15 5.15
C LEU A 146 -17.77 2.65 4.65
N PRO A 147 -17.87 1.63 3.76
CA PRO A 147 -19.17 1.13 3.30
C PRO A 147 -20.07 0.62 4.43
N TYR A 148 -19.51 -0.09 5.43
CA TYR A 148 -20.28 -0.65 6.55
C TYR A 148 -20.79 0.39 7.55
N ILE A 149 -20.20 1.60 7.55
CA ILE A 149 -20.66 2.69 8.41
C ILE A 149 -21.91 3.36 7.82
N PHE A 150 -21.97 3.49 6.49
CA PHE A 150 -23.01 4.26 5.82
C PHE A 150 -24.13 3.42 5.20
N LEU A 151 -23.87 2.15 4.89
CA LEU A 151 -24.83 1.27 4.22
C LEU A 151 -25.34 0.19 5.18
N ALA A 152 -26.63 -0.11 5.08
CA ALA A 152 -27.25 -1.21 5.82
C ALA A 152 -27.19 -2.53 5.04
N GLU A 153 -27.19 -2.45 3.71
CA GLU A 153 -27.20 -3.61 2.81
C GLU A 153 -25.84 -4.32 2.80
N ILE A 154 -25.73 -5.45 3.50
CA ILE A 154 -24.45 -6.09 3.77
C ILE A 154 -23.73 -6.58 2.51
N TYR A 155 -24.47 -7.08 1.52
CA TYR A 155 -23.89 -7.51 0.25
C TYR A 155 -23.34 -6.33 -0.57
N ALA A 156 -23.95 -5.15 -0.46
CA ALA A 156 -23.41 -3.93 -1.05
C ALA A 156 -22.13 -3.48 -0.32
N CYS A 157 -22.10 -3.58 1.01
CA CYS A 157 -20.92 -3.26 1.81
C CYS A 157 -19.69 -4.06 1.37
N ILE A 158 -19.81 -5.39 1.27
CA ILE A 158 -18.68 -6.24 0.92
C ILE A 158 -18.17 -6.00 -0.51
N ILE A 159 -19.07 -5.80 -1.48
CA ILE A 159 -18.68 -5.49 -2.86
C ILE A 159 -17.90 -4.17 -2.91
N LEU A 160 -18.40 -3.13 -2.24
CA LEU A 160 -17.74 -1.83 -2.20
C LEU A 160 -16.41 -1.88 -1.44
N THR A 161 -16.32 -2.66 -0.36
CA THR A 161 -15.07 -2.85 0.38
C THR A 161 -14.02 -3.56 -0.48
N LEU A 162 -14.40 -4.58 -1.26
CA LEU A 162 -13.48 -5.25 -2.20
C LEU A 162 -13.02 -4.30 -3.31
N ILE A 163 -13.92 -3.47 -3.85
CA ILE A 163 -13.56 -2.42 -4.82
C ILE A 163 -12.58 -1.43 -4.18
N ASN A 164 -12.87 -0.95 -2.97
CA ASN A 164 -12.00 -0.06 -2.22
C ASN A 164 -10.61 -0.69 -1.97
N ALA A 165 -10.56 -1.98 -1.62
CA ALA A 165 -9.30 -2.71 -1.46
C ALA A 165 -8.49 -2.74 -2.75
N VAL A 166 -9.11 -3.04 -3.90
CA VAL A 166 -8.44 -3.03 -5.21
C VAL A 166 -7.94 -1.63 -5.58
N ILE A 167 -8.75 -0.59 -5.36
CA ILE A 167 -8.35 0.81 -5.58
C ILE A 167 -7.14 1.16 -4.70
N LEU A 168 -7.18 0.79 -3.43
CA LEU A 168 -6.13 1.08 -2.47
C LEU A 168 -4.84 0.31 -2.86
N ILE A 169 -4.93 -0.98 -3.17
CA ILE A 169 -3.80 -1.76 -3.71
C ILE A 169 -3.21 -1.11 -4.97
N PHE A 170 -4.06 -0.63 -5.90
CA PHE A 170 -3.60 0.04 -7.11
C PHE A 170 -2.82 1.32 -6.80
N LEU A 171 -3.43 2.24 -6.04
CA LEU A 171 -2.84 3.54 -5.71
C LEU A 171 -1.52 3.38 -4.97
N PHE A 172 -1.47 2.46 -4.01
CA PHE A 172 -0.27 2.25 -3.22
C PHE A 172 0.80 1.48 -3.96
N THR A 173 0.43 0.44 -4.73
CA THR A 173 1.43 -0.23 -5.59
C THR A 173 2.02 0.75 -6.60
N PHE A 174 1.20 1.67 -7.12
CA PHE A 174 1.68 2.74 -7.98
C PHE A 174 2.65 3.65 -7.23
N TYR A 175 2.27 4.14 -6.04
CA TYR A 175 3.14 4.98 -5.22
C TYR A 175 4.50 4.33 -4.96
N VAL A 176 4.51 3.07 -4.52
CA VAL A 176 5.73 2.34 -4.21
C VAL A 176 6.56 2.04 -5.46
N SER A 177 5.89 1.72 -6.57
CA SER A 177 6.55 1.44 -7.84
C SER A 177 7.32 2.66 -8.34
N ILE A 178 6.81 3.87 -8.14
CA ILE A 178 7.50 5.11 -8.44
C ILE A 178 8.58 5.42 -7.39
N ALA A 179 8.24 5.39 -6.11
CA ALA A 179 9.16 5.79 -5.04
C ALA A 179 10.42 4.90 -4.99
N LYS A 180 10.28 3.61 -5.28
CA LYS A 180 11.36 2.60 -5.17
C LYS A 180 11.84 2.02 -6.50
N ASP A 181 11.36 2.51 -7.65
CA ASP A 181 11.70 1.99 -8.98
C ASP A 181 11.44 0.49 -9.16
N LEU A 182 10.29 0.02 -8.66
CA LEU A 182 9.93 -1.39 -8.66
C LEU A 182 8.89 -1.71 -9.73
N PRO A 183 8.85 -2.94 -10.31
CA PRO A 183 7.93 -3.28 -11.38
C PRO A 183 6.47 -3.28 -10.89
N PHE A 184 5.68 -2.31 -11.37
CA PHE A 184 4.28 -2.12 -10.97
C PHE A 184 3.43 -3.37 -11.19
N LYS A 185 3.40 -3.89 -12.42
CA LYS A 185 2.50 -4.99 -12.82
C LYS A 185 2.68 -6.23 -11.96
N ARG A 186 3.93 -6.63 -11.73
CA ARG A 186 4.25 -7.80 -10.92
C ARG A 186 3.76 -7.64 -9.49
N ARG A 187 4.11 -6.53 -8.84
CA ARG A 187 3.70 -6.25 -7.46
C ARG A 187 2.20 -6.11 -7.29
N PHE A 188 1.54 -5.48 -8.26
CA PHE A 188 0.10 -5.29 -8.22
C PHE A 188 -0.62 -6.64 -8.28
N LEU A 189 -0.18 -7.52 -9.18
CA LEU A 189 -0.71 -8.88 -9.30
C LEU A 189 -0.41 -9.71 -8.05
N GLU A 190 0.81 -9.63 -7.50
CA GLU A 190 1.17 -10.30 -6.24
C GLU A 190 0.25 -9.86 -5.10
N MET A 191 0.10 -8.54 -4.89
CA MET A 191 -0.73 -7.98 -3.82
C MET A 191 -2.22 -8.34 -3.99
N ILE A 192 -2.79 -8.17 -5.19
CA ILE A 192 -4.19 -8.55 -5.44
C ILE A 192 -4.41 -10.04 -5.20
N THR A 193 -3.52 -10.89 -5.69
CA THR A 193 -3.67 -12.34 -5.56
C THR A 193 -3.61 -12.77 -4.10
N VAL A 194 -2.68 -12.20 -3.33
CA VAL A 194 -2.55 -12.47 -1.89
C VAL A 194 -3.76 -11.94 -1.12
N SER A 195 -4.16 -10.68 -1.32
CA SER A 195 -5.28 -10.08 -0.60
C SER A 195 -6.62 -10.75 -0.91
N LEU A 196 -6.93 -10.99 -2.19
CA LEU A 196 -8.16 -11.70 -2.58
C LEU A 196 -8.12 -13.17 -2.18
N GLY A 197 -6.96 -13.83 -2.30
CA GLY A 197 -6.78 -15.22 -1.88
C GLY A 197 -7.04 -15.40 -0.39
N ILE A 198 -6.47 -14.52 0.44
CA ILE A 198 -6.71 -14.52 1.89
C ILE A 198 -8.16 -14.19 2.19
N ALA A 199 -8.78 -13.22 1.51
CA ALA A 199 -10.20 -12.92 1.68
C ALA A 199 -11.12 -14.08 1.35
N CYS A 200 -10.85 -14.84 0.29
CA CYS A 200 -11.58 -16.06 0.00
C CYS A 200 -11.38 -17.10 1.11
N LEU A 201 -10.14 -17.34 1.55
CA LEU A 201 -9.85 -18.31 2.60
C LEU A 201 -10.52 -17.97 3.93
N THR A 202 -10.45 -16.72 4.37
CA THR A 202 -11.09 -16.27 5.61
C THR A 202 -12.61 -16.27 5.50
N PHE A 203 -13.17 -15.99 4.32
CA PHE A 203 -14.60 -16.17 4.06
C PHE A 203 -15.02 -17.63 4.26
N PHE A 204 -14.29 -18.59 3.70
CA PHE A 204 -14.55 -20.02 3.92
C PHE A 204 -14.37 -20.44 5.38
N ILE A 205 -13.35 -19.92 6.07
CA ILE A 205 -13.17 -20.19 7.50
C ILE A 205 -14.35 -19.64 8.30
N GLY A 206 -14.80 -18.41 8.02
CA GLY A 206 -15.97 -17.81 8.64
C GLY A 206 -17.24 -18.65 8.44
N PHE A 207 -17.42 -19.22 7.24
CA PHE A 207 -18.51 -20.15 6.94
C PHE A 207 -18.44 -21.41 7.80
N LEU A 208 -17.27 -22.06 7.88
CA LEU A 208 -17.07 -23.28 8.65
C LEU A 208 -17.29 -23.04 10.14
N VAL A 209 -16.80 -21.93 10.67
CA VAL A 209 -16.98 -21.54 12.08
C VAL A 209 -18.47 -21.31 12.38
N LYS A 210 -19.21 -20.66 11.49
CA LYS A 210 -20.66 -20.45 11.64
C LYS A 210 -21.41 -21.78 11.74
N ILE A 211 -21.09 -22.75 10.87
CA ILE A 211 -21.69 -24.09 10.90
C ILE A 211 -21.31 -24.82 12.20
N PHE A 212 -20.03 -24.84 12.55
CA PHE A 212 -19.52 -25.64 13.66
C PHE A 212 -20.01 -25.15 15.02
N LEU A 213 -20.08 -23.84 15.20
CA LEU A 213 -20.57 -23.23 16.44
C LEU A 213 -22.10 -23.14 16.51
N ASN A 214 -22.80 -23.58 15.46
CA ASN A 214 -24.27 -23.55 15.36
C ASN A 214 -24.86 -22.16 15.68
N ILE A 215 -24.16 -21.11 15.27
CA ILE A 215 -24.54 -19.71 15.51
C ILE A 215 -25.62 -19.36 14.49
N GLU A 216 -26.88 -19.56 14.88
CA GLU A 216 -28.03 -18.91 14.26
C GLU A 216 -28.12 -17.49 14.84
N MET A 217 -27.63 -16.50 14.07
CA MET A 217 -27.96 -15.09 14.28
C MET A 217 -28.79 -14.61 13.09
#